data_AF-A0A2R8C1Y5-F1
#
_entry.id   AF-A0A2R8C1Y5-F1
#
_cell.length_a   1.000
_cell.length_b   1.000
_cell.length_c   1.000
_cell.angle_alpha   90.00
_cell.angle_beta   90.00
_cell.angle_gamma   90.00
#
_symmetry.space_group_name_H-M   'P 1'
#
loop_
_entity.id
_entity.type
_entity.pdbx_description
1 polymer ?
#
loop_
_entity_poly.entity_id
_entity_poly.type
_entity_poly.pdbx_seq_one_letter_code
_entity_poly.pdbx_strand_id
1 'polypeptide(L)' 'MERRIAELDVEIAGLIGTRETTARSRDILCSMPGIGAVTAATLLTLMPEIGTIERKQVASLAGLAPITRQSGQW' A
#
# COMPACT_ATOMS: atom_id res chain seq x y z
N MET A 1 19.88 10.18 13.84
CA MET A 1 18.49 9.88 13.43
C MET A 1 18.48 9.05 12.15
N GLU A 2 19.11 9.52 11.07
CA GLU A 2 19.09 8.87 9.75
C GLU A 2 19.52 7.40 9.72
N ARG A 3 20.56 7.04 10.50
CA ARG A 3 21.00 5.63 10.61
C ARG A 3 19.89 4.68 11.04
N ARG A 4 19.07 5.10 12.01
CA ARG A 4 18.00 4.26 12.57
C ARG A 4 16.85 4.07 11.59
N ILE A 5 16.60 5.08 10.75
CA ILE A 5 15.63 4.98 9.65
C ILE A 5 16.14 3.98 8.61
N ALA A 6 17.40 4.10 8.21
CA ALA A 6 18.01 3.18 7.25
C ALA A 6 18.04 1.72 7.75
N GLU A 7 18.30 1.50 9.04
CA GLU A 7 18.22 0.17 9.67
C GLU A 7 16.80 -0.41 9.56
N LEU A 8 15.77 0.39 9.83
CA LEU A 8 14.36 -0.02 9.68
C LEU A 8 13.99 -0.29 8.22
N ASP A 9 14.46 0.52 7.28
CA ASP A 9 14.21 0.30 5.85
C ASP A 9 14.77 -1.05 5.38
N VAL A 10 15.95 -1.43 5.87
CA VAL A 10 16.55 -2.74 5.60
C VAL A 10 15.72 -3.87 6.22
N GLU A 11 15.30 -3.71 7.46
CA GLU A 11 14.48 -4.72 8.16
C GLU A 11 13.13 -4.93 7.45
N ILE A 12 12.44 -3.84 7.09
CA ILE A 12 11.17 -3.87 6.36
C ILE A 12 11.36 -4.55 4.99
N ALA A 13 12.41 -4.19 4.25
CA ALA A 13 12.72 -4.82 2.97
C ALA A 13 12.98 -6.33 3.13
N GLY A 14 13.72 -6.72 4.18
CA GLY A 14 13.95 -8.11 4.54
C GLY A 14 12.65 -8.86 4.81
N LEU A 15 11.76 -8.30 5.64
CA LEU A 15 10.45 -8.89 5.96
C LEU A 15 9.56 -9.03 4.72
N ILE A 16 9.50 -8.03 3.85
CA ILE A 16 8.79 -8.10 2.56
C ILE A 16 9.34 -9.23 1.68
N GLY A 17 10.66 -9.42 1.67
CA GLY A 17 11.33 -10.46 0.91
C GLY A 17 11.11 -11.89 1.42
N THR A 18 10.60 -12.09 2.64
CA THR A 18 10.40 -13.44 3.21
C THR A 18 9.32 -14.26 2.51
N ARG A 19 8.36 -13.60 1.85
CA ARG A 19 7.24 -14.25 1.16
C ARG A 19 7.25 -13.85 -0.31
N GLU A 20 7.25 -14.84 -1.20
CA GLU A 20 7.25 -14.62 -2.65
C GLU A 20 6.08 -13.70 -3.09
N THR A 21 4.91 -13.88 -2.49
CA THR A 21 3.72 -13.06 -2.79
C THR A 21 3.96 -11.58 -2.49
N THR A 22 4.58 -11.27 -1.35
CA THR A 22 4.79 -9.88 -0.91
C THR A 22 5.95 -9.24 -1.68
N ALA A 23 7.00 -10.02 -1.97
CA ALA A 23 8.10 -9.59 -2.83
C ALA A 23 7.60 -9.25 -4.25
N ARG A 24 6.80 -10.14 -4.86
CA ARG A 24 6.21 -9.92 -6.18
C ARG A 24 5.30 -8.69 -6.21
N SER A 25 4.43 -8.53 -5.21
CA SER A 25 3.57 -7.35 -5.13
C SER A 25 4.37 -6.06 -4.96
N ARG A 26 5.47 -6.08 -4.19
CA ARG A 26 6.40 -4.95 -4.08
C ARG A 26 7.00 -4.59 -5.44
N ASP A 27 7.46 -5.57 -6.22
CA ASP A 27 8.08 -5.32 -7.52
C ASP A 27 7.09 -4.70 -8.51
N ILE A 28 5.85 -5.21 -8.53
CA ILE A 28 4.77 -4.64 -9.34
C ILE A 28 4.48 -3.20 -8.91
N LEU A 29 4.33 -2.95 -7.61
CA LEU A 29 4.09 -1.61 -7.08
C LEU A 29 5.20 -0.64 -7.47
N CYS A 30 6.46 -1.03 -7.30
CA CYS A 30 7.63 -0.20 -7.63
C CYS A 30 7.87 0.00 -9.13
N SER A 31 7.25 -0.80 -10.01
CA SER A 31 7.30 -0.56 -11.46
C SER A 31 6.45 0.66 -11.89
N MET A 32 5.53 1.11 -11.05
CA MET A 32 4.70 2.28 -11.34
C MET A 32 5.50 3.57 -11.09
N PRO A 33 5.50 4.53 -12.05
CA PRO A 33 6.14 5.83 -11.85
C PRO A 33 5.64 6.52 -10.58
N GLY A 34 6.56 6.94 -9.72
CA GLY A 34 6.25 7.65 -8.47
C GLY A 34 5.99 6.75 -7.24
N ILE A 35 6.05 5.42 -7.37
CA ILE A 35 5.92 4.50 -6.24
C ILE A 35 7.29 3.93 -5.85
N GLY A 36 7.83 4.42 -4.72
CA GLY A 36 9.09 3.94 -4.15
C GLY A 36 8.90 2.80 -3.14
N ALA A 37 10.01 2.26 -2.63
CA ALA A 37 10.02 1.14 -1.67
C ALA A 37 9.20 1.43 -0.40
N VAL A 38 9.31 2.65 0.15
CA VAL A 38 8.56 3.07 1.34
C VAL A 38 7.05 3.09 1.08
N THR A 39 6.63 3.66 -0.05
CA THR A 39 5.21 3.69 -0.45
C THR A 39 4.68 2.29 -0.69
N ALA A 40 5.44 1.43 -1.38
CA ALA A 40 5.07 0.05 -1.61
C ALA A 40 4.92 -0.74 -0.29
N ALA A 41 5.89 -0.60 0.63
CA ALA A 41 5.82 -1.22 1.94
C ALA A 41 4.59 -0.76 2.74
N THR A 42 4.27 0.54 2.67
CA THR A 42 3.09 1.12 3.32
C THR A 42 1.81 0.52 2.76
N LEU A 43 1.67 0.42 1.43
CA LEU A 43 0.50 -0.17 0.79
C LEU A 43 0.34 -1.64 1.14
N LEU A 44 1.42 -2.42 1.11
CA LEU A 44 1.38 -3.85 1.45
C LEU A 44 1.03 -4.10 2.92
N THR A 45 1.36 -3.17 3.81
CA THR A 45 1.10 -3.28 5.24
C THR A 45 -0.32 -2.80 5.60
N LEU A 46 -0.73 -1.65 5.04
CA LEU A 46 -2.00 -1.00 5.41
C LEU A 46 -3.17 -1.41 4.53
N MET A 47 -2.90 -2.03 3.37
CA MET A 47 -3.90 -2.50 2.41
C MET A 47 -3.42 -3.80 1.75
N PRO A 48 -3.37 -4.91 2.51
CA PRO A 48 -2.87 -6.19 2.00
C PRO A 48 -3.72 -6.78 0.85
N GLU A 49 -4.95 -6.31 0.67
CA GLU A 49 -5.87 -6.72 -0.40
C GLU A 49 -5.57 -6.03 -1.75
N ILE A 50 -4.62 -5.09 -1.81
CA ILE A 50 -4.26 -4.37 -3.02
C ILE A 50 -3.92 -5.32 -4.17
N GLY A 51 -4.52 -5.10 -5.33
CA GLY A 51 -4.38 -5.97 -6.50
C GLY A 51 -5.35 -7.17 -6.54
N THR A 52 -6.13 -7.41 -5.48
CA THR A 52 -7.19 -8.44 -5.47
C THR A 52 -8.61 -7.87 -5.47
N ILE A 53 -8.76 -6.60 -5.09
CA ILE A 53 -10.04 -5.88 -5.01
C ILE A 53 -10.18 -4.85 -6.14
N GLU A 54 -11.41 -4.43 -6.42
CA GLU A 54 -11.69 -3.44 -7.46
C GLU A 54 -11.22 -2.04 -7.07
N ARG A 55 -10.95 -1.19 -8.07
CA ARG A 55 -10.51 0.20 -7.91
C ARG A 55 -11.39 1.02 -6.95
N LYS A 56 -12.71 0.82 -6.96
CA LYS A 56 -13.63 1.52 -6.05
C LYS A 56 -13.45 1.09 -4.60
N GLN A 57 -13.22 -0.20 -4.35
CA GLN A 57 -12.95 -0.73 -3.02
C GLN A 57 -11.60 -0.24 -2.50
N VAL A 58 -10.56 -0.25 -3.34
CA VAL A 58 -9.25 0.37 -3.03
C VAL A 58 -9.43 1.82 -2.60
N ALA A 59 -10.13 2.63 -3.40
CA ALA A 59 -10.36 4.03 -3.08
C ALA A 59 -11.15 4.20 -1.77
N SER A 60 -12.12 3.33 -1.51
CA SER A 60 -12.90 3.36 -0.27
C SER A 60 -12.05 3.02 0.96
N LEU A 61 -11.21 1.99 0.87
CA LEU A 61 -10.31 1.59 1.96
C LEU A 61 -9.26 2.66 2.24
N ALA A 62 -8.75 3.30 1.19
CA ALA A 62 -7.81 4.42 1.33
C ALA A 62 -8.47 5.72 1.82
N GLY A 63 -9.79 5.76 2.02
CA GLY A 63 -10.53 6.98 2.38
C GLY A 63 -10.59 8.03 1.26
N LEU A 64 -10.31 7.62 0.01
CA LEU A 64 -10.28 8.48 -1.17
C LEU A 64 -11.56 8.42 -2.00
N ALA A 65 -12.44 7.44 -1.76
CA ALA A 65 -13.70 7.34 -2.49
C ALA A 65 -14.70 8.41 -2.02
N PRO A 66 -15.35 9.15 -2.95
CA PRO A 66 -16.44 10.04 -2.60
C PRO A 66 -17.62 9.26 -2.00
N ILE A 67 -18.10 9.70 -0.84
CA ILE A 67 -19.29 9.13 -0.19
C ILE A 67 -20.48 10.01 -0.55
N THR A 68 -21.34 9.54 -1.45
CA THR A 68 -22.62 10.21 -1.72
C THR A 68 -23.56 9.99 -0.53
N ARG A 69 -23.83 11.06 0.22
CA ARG A 69 -24.80 11.06 1.33
C ARG A 69 -26.22 11.02 0.75
N GLN A 70 -26.84 9.85 0.73
CA GLN A 70 -28.22 9.67 0.24
C GLN A 70 -29.29 9.96 1.31
N SER A 71 -28.94 10.56 2.45
CA SER A 71 -29.92 10.99 3.45
C SER A 71 -30.63 12.28 3.00
N GLY A 72 -31.41 12.18 1.93
CA GLY A 72 -32.45 13.16 1.64
C GLY A 72 -33.55 13.02 2.68
N GLN A 73 -33.44 13.77 3.79
CA GLN A 73 -34.63 14.44 4.31
C GLN A 73 -34.63 15.82 3.67
N TRP A 74 -35.69 16.06 2.89
CA TRP A 74 -36.04 17.35 2.33
C TRP A 74 -36.51 18.30 3.43
#